data_AF-A0A2D7TWS0-F1
#
_entry.id   AF-A0A2D7TWS0-F1
#
_cell.length_a   1.000
_cell.length_b   1.000
_cell.length_c   1.000
_cell.angle_alpha   90.00
_cell.angle_beta   90.00
_cell.angle_gamma   90.00
#
_symmetry.space_group_name_H-M   'P 1'
#
loop_
_entity.id
_entity.type
_entity.pdbx_description
1 polymer ?
#
loop_
_entity_poly.entity_id
_entity_poly.type
_entity_poly.pdbx_seq_one_letter_code
_entity_poly.pdbx_strand_id
1 'polypeptide(L)' 'MLELYKTFYQPIWTLALFAALYFPIKKILYQLYMKKYFKDNTDKNDLDNEIETKLNKRAKFTSILLSFVFSYLYVQNVF' A
#
# COMPACT_ATOMS: atom_id res chain seq x y z
N MET A 1 17.28 31.06 -3.03
CA MET A 1 18.24 29.92 -2.97
C MET A 1 17.80 28.84 -1.97
N LEU A 2 17.30 29.16 -0.77
CA LEU A 2 16.81 28.16 0.20
C LEU A 2 15.43 27.55 -0.16
N GLU A 3 14.57 28.27 -0.88
CA GLU A 3 13.22 27.77 -1.20
C GLU A 3 13.22 26.65 -2.24
N LEU A 4 14.09 26.71 -3.26
CA LEU A 4 14.20 25.64 -4.26
C LEU A 4 14.60 24.31 -3.61
N TYR A 5 15.48 24.33 -2.61
CA TYR A 5 15.86 23.13 -1.87
C TYR A 5 14.66 22.49 -1.15
N LYS A 6 13.82 23.28 -0.48
CA LYS A 6 12.62 22.78 0.21
C LYS A 6 11.58 22.21 -0.77
N THR A 7 11.35 22.91 -1.88
CA THR A 7 10.34 22.54 -2.89
C THR A 7 10.67 21.25 -3.63
N PHE A 8 11.95 20.92 -3.84
CA PHE A 8 12.35 19.67 -4.51
C PHE A 8 12.64 18.53 -3.53
N TYR A 9 13.05 18.82 -2.28
CA TYR A 9 13.34 17.80 -1.28
C TYR A 9 12.06 17.10 -0.79
N GLN A 10 11.02 17.86 -0.45
CA GLN A 10 9.75 17.29 0.03
C GLN A 10 9.13 16.24 -0.92
N PRO A 11 8.96 16.48 -2.24
CA PRO A 11 8.40 15.47 -3.13
C PRO A 11 9.31 14.26 -3.35
N ILE A 12 10.64 14.42 -3.31
CA ILE A 12 11.58 13.30 -3.39
C ILE A 12 11.40 12.35 -2.19
N TRP A 13 11.27 12.90 -0.99
CA TRP A 13 11.08 12.10 0.22
C TRP A 13 9.70 11.48 0.28
N THR A 14 8.66 12.17 -0.19
CA THR A 14 7.33 11.58 -0.34
C THR A 14 7.36 10.35 -1.25
N LEU A 15 8.09 10.39 -2.37
CA LEU A 15 8.24 9.24 -3.27
C LEU A 15 9.05 8.11 -2.63
N ALA A 16 10.15 8.43 -1.95
CA ALA A 16 10.97 7.44 -1.25
C ALA A 16 10.18 6.71 -0.15
N LEU A 17 9.45 7.46 0.69
CA LEU A 17 8.60 6.91 1.74
C LEU A 17 7.45 6.11 1.17
N PHE A 18 6.83 6.60 0.10
CA PHE A 18 5.78 5.87 -0.60
C PHE A 18 6.27 4.49 -1.06
N ALA A 19 7.43 4.44 -1.71
CA ALA A 19 8.02 3.18 -2.16
C ALA A 19 8.36 2.25 -0.99
N ALA A 20 8.91 2.79 0.09
CA ALA A 20 9.24 2.03 1.30
C ALA A 20 7.99 1.45 2.00
N LEU A 21 6.88 2.20 2.04
CA LEU A 21 5.62 1.81 2.66
C LEU A 21 4.77 0.88 1.79
N TYR A 22 4.84 1.03 0.48
CA TYR A 22 3.98 0.27 -0.44
C TYR A 22 4.17 -1.23 -0.33
N PHE A 23 5.41 -1.70 -0.24
CA PHE A 23 5.70 -3.13 -0.15
C PHE A 23 5.12 -3.79 1.11
N PRO A 24 5.40 -3.31 2.35
CA PRO A 24 4.84 -3.89 3.55
C PRO A 24 3.32 -3.77 3.61
N ILE A 25 2.74 -2.63 3.20
CA ILE A 25 1.29 -2.43 3.21
C ILE A 25 0.59 -3.42 2.26
N LYS A 26 1.11 -3.60 1.05
CA LYS A 26 0.58 -4.58 0.09
C LYS A 26 0.63 -6.00 0.64
N LYS A 27 1.75 -6.39 1.25
CA LYS A 27 1.90 -7.72 1.84
C LYS A 27 0.87 -7.95 2.94
N ILE A 28 0.69 -6.99 3.85
CA ILE A 28 -0.27 -7.07 4.96
C ILE A 28 -1.70 -7.16 4.43
N LEU A 29 -2.10 -6.25 3.54
CA LEU A 29 -3.46 -6.23 2.98
C LEU A 29 -3.78 -7.51 2.22
N TYR A 30 -2.85 -8.01 1.40
CA TYR A 30 -3.05 -9.26 0.68
C TYR A 30 -3.25 -10.44 1.63
N GLN A 31 -2.40 -10.58 2.66
CA GLN A 31 -2.53 -11.64 3.66
C GLN A 31 -3.85 -11.54 4.44
N LEU A 32 -4.29 -10.33 4.79
CA LEU A 32 -5.58 -10.11 5.46
C LEU A 32 -6.75 -10.50 4.58
N TYR A 33 -6.75 -10.09 3.30
CA TYR A 33 -7.80 -10.46 2.36
C TYR A 33 -7.83 -11.97 2.12
N MET A 34 -6.68 -12.62 2.04
CA MET A 34 -6.57 -14.06 1.85
C MET A 34 -7.11 -14.82 3.08
N LYS A 35 -6.71 -14.42 4.29
CA LYS A 35 -7.25 -14.98 5.55
C LYS A 35 -8.76 -14.78 5.67
N LYS A 36 -9.25 -13.58 5.31
CA LYS A 36 -10.69 -13.29 5.30
C LYS A 36 -11.43 -14.20 4.31
N TYR A 37 -10.89 -14.34 3.10
CA TYR A 37 -11.49 -15.18 2.07
C TYR A 37 -11.59 -16.65 2.49
N PHE A 38 -10.52 -17.24 3.03
CA PHE A 38 -10.54 -18.62 3.54
C PHE A 38 -11.46 -18.80 4.74
N LYS A 39 -11.54 -17.79 5.62
CA LYS A 39 -12.49 -17.79 6.73
C LYS A 39 -13.94 -17.80 6.26
N ASP A 40 -14.27 -16.95 5.27
CA ASP A 40 -15.63 -16.80 4.75
C ASP A 40 -16.03 -17.94 3.78
N ASN A 41 -15.06 -18.69 3.24
CA ASN A 41 -15.26 -19.77 2.27
C ASN A 41 -14.60 -21.07 2.76
N THR A 42 -15.04 -21.57 3.91
CA THR A 42 -14.45 -22.75 4.56
C THR A 42 -14.50 -24.01 3.70
N ASP A 43 -15.45 -24.10 2.75
CA ASP A 43 -15.60 -25.22 1.82
C ASP A 43 -14.62 -25.19 0.63
N LYS A 44 -13.92 -24.06 0.42
CA LYS A 44 -12.97 -23.89 -0.68
C LYS A 44 -11.54 -23.98 -0.15
N ASN A 45 -10.96 -25.18 -0.26
CA ASN A 45 -9.55 -25.39 0.09
C ASN A 45 -8.58 -24.76 -0.92
N ASP A 46 -9.00 -24.57 -2.17
CA ASP A 46 -8.16 -23.99 -3.22
C ASP A 46 -8.56 -22.56 -3.58
N LEU A 47 -7.53 -21.72 -3.76
CA LEU A 47 -7.68 -20.37 -4.25
C LEU A 47 -7.80 -20.42 -5.79
N ASP A 48 -8.99 -20.15 -6.30
CA ASP A 48 -9.18 -20.04 -7.74
C ASP A 48 -8.38 -18.85 -8.31
N ASN A 49 -7.80 -19.03 -9.50
CA ASN A 49 -6.93 -18.05 -10.15
C ASN A 49 -7.67 -16.71 -10.40
N GLU A 50 -8.96 -16.76 -10.70
CA GLU A 50 -9.77 -15.55 -10.87
C GLU A 50 -9.90 -14.77 -9.55
N ILE A 51 -10.04 -15.49 -8.45
CA ILE A 51 -10.20 -14.91 -7.11
C ILE A 51 -8.88 -14.34 -6.61
N GLU A 52 -7.77 -15.05 -6.83
CA GLU A 52 -6.43 -14.58 -6.50
C GLU A 52 -6.12 -13.24 -7.18
N THR A 53 -6.36 -13.15 -8.49
CA THR A 53 -6.10 -11.92 -9.24
C THR A 53 -6.98 -10.77 -8.76
N LYS A 54 -8.24 -11.03 -8.38
CA LYS A 54 -9.15 -10.04 -7.79
C LYS A 54 -8.67 -9.54 -6.43
N LEU A 55 -8.23 -10.44 -5.55
CA LEU A 55 -7.69 -10.09 -4.23
C LEU A 55 -6.39 -9.28 -4.37
N ASN A 56 -5.50 -9.68 -5.28
CA ASN A 56 -4.25 -8.97 -5.54
C ASN A 56 -4.50 -7.57 -6.14
N LYS A 57 -5.46 -7.42 -7.07
CA LYS A 57 -5.87 -6.09 -7.60
C LYS A 57 -6.40 -5.18 -6.50
N ARG A 58 -7.26 -5.70 -5.61
CA ARG A 58 -7.79 -4.95 -4.47
C ARG A 58 -6.68 -4.55 -3.50
N ALA A 59 -5.80 -5.48 -3.14
CA ALA A 59 -4.66 -5.22 -2.27
C ALA A 59 -3.75 -4.14 -2.88
N LYS A 60 -3.41 -4.23 -4.17
CA LYS A 60 -2.61 -3.20 -4.87
C LYS A 60 -3.27 -1.82 -4.81
N PHE A 61 -4.56 -1.72 -5.17
CA PHE A 61 -5.28 -0.45 -5.20
C PHE A 61 -5.31 0.22 -3.82
N THR A 62 -5.72 -0.52 -2.78
CA THR A 62 -5.76 0.01 -1.42
C THR A 62 -4.36 0.37 -0.92
N SER A 63 -3.33 -0.43 -1.24
CA SER A 63 -1.96 -0.17 -0.80
C SER A 63 -1.38 1.09 -1.42
N ILE A 64 -1.65 1.36 -2.70
CA ILE A 64 -1.23 2.60 -3.35
C ILE A 64 -1.87 3.79 -2.64
N LEU A 65 -3.19 3.76 -2.42
CA LEU A 65 -3.89 4.85 -1.74
C LEU A 65 -3.34 5.06 -0.32
N LEU A 66 -3.21 3.99 0.46
CA LEU A 66 -2.74 4.07 1.85
C LEU A 66 -1.30 4.57 1.92
N SER A 67 -0.40 4.07 1.07
CA SER A 67 1.01 4.48 1.05
C SER A 67 1.14 5.95 0.65
N PHE A 68 0.31 6.41 -0.27
CA PHE A 68 0.29 7.82 -0.68
C PHE A 68 -0.16 8.73 0.47
N VAL A 69 -1.27 8.38 1.11
CA VAL A 69 -1.80 9.13 2.25
C VAL A 69 -0.80 9.15 3.41
N PHE A 70 -0.24 8.00 3.79
CA PHE A 70 0.75 7.92 4.87
C PHE A 70 2.02 8.71 4.56
N SER A 71 2.51 8.62 3.32
CA SER A 71 3.69 9.36 2.90
C SER A 71 3.45 10.87 2.97
N TYR A 72 2.31 11.36 2.48
CA TYR A 72 1.93 12.76 2.57
C TYR A 72 1.82 13.24 4.02
N LEU A 73 1.11 12.50 4.88
CA LEU A 73 0.97 12.82 6.30
C LEU A 73 2.30 12.83 7.04
N TYR A 74 3.20 11.90 6.73
CA TYR A 74 4.52 11.84 7.35
C TYR A 74 5.36 13.05 6.97
N VAL A 75 5.42 13.39 5.68
CA VAL A 75 6.19 14.55 5.22
C VAL A 75 5.64 15.85 5.82
N GLN A 76 4.33 15.98 5.99
CA GLN A 76 3.73 17.18 6.62
C GLN A 76 3.92 17.25 8.14
N ASN A 77 3.99 16.12 8.85
CA ASN A 77 4.14 16.10 10.31
C ASN A 77 5.61 16.11 10.78
N VAL A 78 6.52 15.51 10.01
CA VAL A 78 7.93 15.33 10.42
C VAL A 78 8.85 16.42 9.86
N PHE A 79 8.49 17.05 8.73
CA PHE A 79 9.28 18.11 8.07
C PHE A 79 8.51 19.43 8.01
#